data_AF-A0A956WJL2-F1
#
_entry.id   AF-A0A956WJL2-F1
#
_cell.length_a   1.000
_cell.length_b   1.000
_cell.length_c   1.000
_cell.angle_alpha   90.00
_cell.angle_beta   90.00
_cell.angle_gamma   90.00
#
_symmetry.space_group_name_H-M   'P 1'
#
loop_
_entity.id
_entity.type
_entity.pdbx_description
1 polymer ?
#
loop_
_entity_poly.entity_id
_entity_poly.type
_entity_poly.pdbx_seq_one_letter_code
_entity_poly.pdbx_strand_id
1 'polypeptide(L)'
;MSTVKHTTYISGVEPHAQATAGPAGGPSGLCLAFARGNLLIVEADEAIHFPTWDDLRRLDLLTLRNQFLGDLDNEPLWSVELAADFTPPAGLSLLDLRSLYGRVPDDVFALAGRAAQIVAWDRDHQHCGRCGSRMEPVPGERARRCPACGLISYPRLTPAIIVLIERGEEILLARGHQFAPGRFGIVAGFVEPGETLEEAVAREIHEEVNLEVREITYFGSQPWPFPHGIMIGFRAQYAAGEISLADGELAEAGWYTSENLPTVPLKLSIARRLIDAWATERGVVIDQP
;
A
#
# COMPACT_ATOMS: atom_id res chain seq x y z
N MET A 1 -33.71 6.03 6.63
CA MET A 1 -33.09 4.68 6.71
C MET A 1 -32.07 4.59 5.59
N SER A 2 -30.82 4.90 5.91
CA SER A 2 -29.71 4.92 4.96
C SER A 2 -29.37 3.47 4.61
N THR A 3 -29.53 3.11 3.35
CA THR A 3 -29.06 1.82 2.81
C THR A 3 -27.54 1.79 2.95
N VAL A 4 -27.07 0.98 3.89
CA VAL A 4 -25.66 0.60 4.02
C VAL A 4 -25.26 -0.03 2.68
N LYS A 5 -24.58 0.75 1.83
CA LYS A 5 -23.84 0.20 0.69
C LYS A 5 -22.94 -0.87 1.27
N HIS A 6 -23.14 -2.11 0.87
CA HIS A 6 -22.23 -3.18 1.23
C HIS A 6 -20.82 -2.74 0.88
N THR A 7 -20.01 -2.61 1.93
CA THR A 7 -18.59 -2.28 1.91
C THR A 7 -17.87 -3.39 1.18
N THR A 8 -17.74 -3.28 -0.14
CA THR A 8 -16.83 -4.13 -0.91
C THR A 8 -15.40 -3.70 -0.58
N TYR A 9 -14.76 -4.53 0.23
CA TYR A 9 -13.33 -4.59 0.46
C TYR A 9 -12.66 -4.91 -0.88
N ILE A 10 -12.27 -3.89 -1.67
CA ILE A 10 -12.03 -4.02 -3.13
C ILE A 10 -13.32 -4.43 -3.85
N SER A 11 -13.70 -3.71 -4.92
CA SER A 11 -14.90 -4.06 -5.67
C SER A 11 -14.80 -5.51 -6.19
N GLY A 12 -15.87 -6.29 -6.03
CA GLY A 12 -15.91 -7.68 -6.51
C GLY A 12 -15.24 -8.74 -5.64
N VAL A 13 -14.62 -8.38 -4.50
CA VAL A 13 -14.04 -9.35 -3.56
C VAL A 13 -14.89 -9.45 -2.29
N GLU A 14 -15.44 -10.64 -2.03
CA GLU A 14 -16.23 -10.87 -0.82
C GLU A 14 -15.34 -10.83 0.46
N PRO A 15 -15.69 -10.00 1.48
CA PRO A 15 -14.91 -9.93 2.71
C PRO A 15 -14.86 -11.22 3.53
N HIS A 16 -13.78 -11.32 4.29
CA HIS A 16 -13.23 -12.52 4.94
C HIS A 16 -13.99 -12.97 6.19
N ALA A 17 -15.24 -13.44 6.05
CA ALA A 17 -15.96 -14.03 7.19
C ALA A 17 -15.66 -15.52 7.44
N GLN A 18 -15.01 -16.24 6.50
CA GLN A 18 -14.74 -17.68 6.65
C GLN A 18 -13.71 -18.31 5.68
N ALA A 19 -12.96 -17.52 4.89
CA ALA A 19 -12.31 -18.00 3.66
C ALA A 19 -10.77 -17.98 3.67
N THR A 20 -10.09 -18.57 4.67
CA THR A 20 -8.68 -18.97 4.48
C THR A 20 -8.57 -20.36 3.85
N ALA A 21 -9.64 -21.15 3.94
CA ALA A 21 -9.78 -22.39 3.19
C ALA A 21 -10.21 -22.07 1.75
N GLY A 22 -9.38 -22.45 0.78
CA GLY A 22 -9.79 -22.42 -0.62
C GLY A 22 -10.86 -23.47 -0.94
N PRO A 23 -11.33 -23.53 -2.20
CA PRO A 23 -12.29 -24.54 -2.66
C PRO A 23 -11.89 -25.98 -2.29
N ALA A 24 -12.90 -26.81 -1.97
CA ALA A 24 -12.71 -28.20 -1.54
C ALA A 24 -12.02 -29.10 -2.58
N GLY A 25 -12.05 -28.72 -3.86
CA GLY A 25 -11.36 -29.41 -4.97
C GLY A 25 -9.85 -29.11 -5.06
N GLY A 26 -9.30 -28.32 -4.13
CA GLY A 26 -7.93 -27.84 -4.20
C GLY A 26 -7.79 -26.53 -4.99
N PRO A 27 -6.56 -26.05 -5.21
CA PRO A 27 -6.33 -24.75 -5.83
C PRO A 27 -6.82 -24.70 -7.29
N SER A 28 -7.63 -23.69 -7.61
CA SER A 28 -8.18 -23.41 -8.95
C SER A 28 -8.41 -21.90 -9.10
N GLY A 29 -8.65 -21.42 -10.32
CA GLY A 29 -8.93 -20.00 -10.61
C GLY A 29 -7.69 -19.13 -10.77
N LEU A 30 -7.86 -17.81 -10.63
CA LEU A 30 -6.86 -16.78 -10.87
C LEU A 30 -5.74 -16.77 -9.83
N CYS A 31 -4.51 -16.52 -10.31
CA CYS A 31 -3.29 -16.46 -9.51
C CYS A 31 -2.59 -15.12 -9.68
N LEU A 32 -2.50 -14.35 -8.60
CA LEU A 32 -1.52 -13.28 -8.46
C LEU A 32 -0.21 -13.93 -8.00
N ALA A 33 0.58 -14.38 -8.97
CA ALA A 33 1.80 -15.14 -8.73
C ALA A 33 3.03 -14.23 -8.70
N PHE A 34 3.89 -14.39 -7.70
CA PHE A 34 5.05 -13.53 -7.46
C PHE A 34 6.34 -14.33 -7.51
N ALA A 35 7.35 -13.78 -8.20
CA ALA A 35 8.72 -14.26 -8.14
C ALA A 35 9.65 -13.08 -7.82
N ARG A 36 10.50 -13.24 -6.79
CA ARG A 36 11.44 -12.18 -6.34
C ARG A 36 10.75 -10.83 -6.04
N GLY A 37 9.49 -10.88 -5.59
CA GLY A 37 8.68 -9.68 -5.29
C GLY A 37 7.98 -9.03 -6.49
N ASN A 38 8.22 -9.52 -7.71
CA ASN A 38 7.57 -9.04 -8.93
C ASN A 38 6.38 -9.93 -9.29
N LEU A 39 5.32 -9.33 -9.81
CA LEU A 39 4.10 -10.02 -10.22
C LEU A 39 4.28 -10.60 -11.62
N LEU A 40 3.92 -11.86 -11.78
CA LEU A 40 3.86 -12.56 -13.06
C LEU A 40 2.59 -12.15 -13.79
N ILE A 41 2.76 -11.66 -15.01
CA ILE A 41 1.69 -11.19 -15.86
C ILE A 41 1.78 -11.81 -17.26
N VAL A 42 0.66 -11.83 -17.95
CA VAL A 42 0.54 -12.11 -19.38
C VAL A 42 0.14 -10.80 -20.05
N GLU A 43 0.94 -10.32 -20.99
CA GLU A 43 0.59 -9.17 -21.83
C GLU A 43 0.04 -9.68 -23.16
N ALA A 44 -1.23 -9.37 -23.43
CA ALA A 44 -1.91 -9.71 -24.67
C ALA A 44 -2.81 -8.53 -25.08
N ASP A 45 -2.76 -8.14 -26.35
CA ASP A 45 -3.58 -7.04 -26.91
C ASP A 45 -3.54 -5.74 -26.08
N GLU A 46 -2.34 -5.36 -25.60
CA GLU A 46 -2.09 -4.21 -24.72
C GLU A 46 -2.75 -4.29 -23.32
N ALA A 47 -3.43 -5.39 -23.01
CA ALA A 47 -4.02 -5.66 -21.71
C ALA A 47 -3.10 -6.54 -20.83
N ILE A 48 -3.17 -6.30 -19.52
CA ILE A 48 -2.48 -7.11 -18.51
C ILE A 48 -3.46 -8.13 -17.95
N HIS A 49 -3.08 -9.40 -18.05
CA HIS A 49 -3.80 -10.52 -17.46
C HIS A 49 -2.94 -11.24 -16.42
N PHE A 50 -3.60 -11.98 -15.52
CA PHE A 50 -2.96 -12.81 -14.52
C PHE A 50 -3.14 -14.29 -14.86
N PRO A 51 -2.13 -15.14 -14.62
CA PRO A 51 -2.23 -16.56 -14.90
C PRO A 51 -3.29 -17.24 -14.01
N THR A 52 -3.84 -18.35 -14.49
CA THR A 52 -4.65 -19.26 -13.69
C THR A 52 -3.80 -20.38 -13.07
N TRP A 53 -4.36 -21.14 -12.14
CA TRP A 53 -3.72 -22.37 -11.65
C TRP A 53 -3.40 -23.37 -12.77
N ASP A 54 -4.24 -23.46 -13.80
CA ASP A 54 -4.00 -24.35 -14.93
C ASP A 54 -2.85 -23.86 -15.80
N ASP A 55 -2.65 -22.54 -15.93
CA ASP A 55 -1.47 -21.98 -16.55
C ASP A 55 -0.20 -22.32 -15.76
N LEU A 56 -0.21 -22.14 -14.43
CA LEU A 56 0.93 -22.48 -13.59
C LEU A 56 1.32 -23.97 -13.71
N ARG A 57 0.33 -24.88 -13.76
CA ARG A 57 0.55 -26.32 -13.97
C ARG A 57 1.08 -26.65 -15.36
N ARG A 58 0.46 -26.07 -16.39
CA ARG A 58 0.83 -26.30 -17.80
C ARG A 58 2.25 -25.82 -18.10
N LEU A 59 2.69 -24.77 -17.42
CA LEU A 59 4.04 -24.21 -17.52
C LEU A 59 5.04 -24.86 -16.56
N ASP A 60 4.61 -25.86 -15.76
CA ASP A 60 5.42 -26.56 -14.76
C ASP A 60 6.12 -25.62 -13.76
N LEU A 61 5.39 -24.58 -13.32
CA LEU A 61 5.95 -23.58 -12.40
C LEU A 61 5.93 -24.09 -10.97
N LEU A 62 7.11 -24.16 -10.36
CA LEU A 62 7.24 -24.56 -8.95
C LEU A 62 6.63 -23.50 -8.02
N THR A 63 5.48 -23.83 -7.45
CA THR A 63 4.82 -23.04 -6.41
C THR A 63 5.38 -23.40 -5.03
N LEU A 64 5.92 -22.42 -4.31
CA LEU A 64 6.46 -22.58 -2.96
C LEU A 64 5.38 -22.37 -1.90
N ARG A 65 4.46 -21.44 -2.17
CA ARG A 65 3.39 -21.04 -1.25
C ARG A 65 2.17 -20.59 -2.03
N ASN A 66 1.01 -20.69 -1.41
CA ASN A 66 -0.20 -20.04 -1.89
C ASN A 66 -1.12 -19.66 -0.72
N GLN A 67 -1.90 -18.60 -0.91
CA GLN A 67 -2.92 -18.17 0.04
C GLN A 67 -4.19 -17.78 -0.72
N PHE A 68 -5.33 -18.32 -0.30
CA PHE A 68 -6.61 -17.93 -0.85
C PHE A 68 -6.93 -16.48 -0.45
N LEU A 69 -7.36 -15.66 -1.40
CA LEU A 69 -7.66 -14.24 -1.20
C LEU A 69 -9.16 -13.97 -1.13
N GLY A 70 -9.99 -14.92 -1.58
CA GLY A 70 -11.44 -14.79 -1.76
C GLY A 70 -11.80 -15.07 -3.20
N ASP A 71 -13.04 -14.78 -3.57
CA ASP A 71 -13.53 -14.91 -4.94
C ASP A 71 -13.60 -13.52 -5.60
N LEU A 72 -13.13 -13.42 -6.84
CA LEU A 72 -13.27 -12.26 -7.71
C LEU A 72 -14.25 -12.62 -8.81
N ASP A 73 -15.40 -11.95 -8.88
CA ASP A 73 -16.46 -12.25 -9.86
C ASP A 73 -16.92 -13.73 -9.88
N ASN A 74 -16.94 -14.37 -8.70
CA ASN A 74 -17.20 -15.81 -8.48
C ASN A 74 -16.09 -16.76 -8.95
N GLU A 75 -14.92 -16.24 -9.30
CA GLU A 75 -13.73 -17.04 -9.57
C GLU A 75 -12.77 -17.04 -8.36
N PRO A 76 -12.30 -18.20 -7.88
CA PRO A 76 -11.35 -18.27 -6.79
C PRO A 76 -10.04 -17.53 -7.12
N LEU A 77 -9.60 -16.67 -6.21
CA LEU A 77 -8.39 -15.89 -6.36
C LEU A 77 -7.32 -16.26 -5.33
N TRP A 78 -6.08 -16.37 -5.77
CA TRP A 78 -4.93 -16.77 -4.95
C TRP A 78 -3.76 -15.80 -5.07
N SER A 79 -3.04 -15.57 -3.96
CA SER A 79 -1.64 -15.13 -4.02
C SER A 79 -0.74 -16.36 -4.05
N VAL A 80 0.30 -16.34 -4.89
CA VAL A 80 1.22 -17.48 -5.06
C VAL A 80 2.67 -17.00 -4.98
N GLU A 81 3.53 -17.70 -4.25
CA GLU A 81 4.98 -17.53 -4.31
C GLU A 81 5.56 -18.59 -5.26
N LEU A 82 6.26 -18.13 -6.31
CA LEU A 82 7.02 -18.97 -7.21
C LEU A 82 8.49 -19.07 -6.77
N ALA A 83 9.17 -20.12 -7.20
CA ALA A 83 10.60 -20.28 -6.97
C ALA A 83 11.42 -19.09 -7.51
N ALA A 84 12.49 -18.71 -6.80
CA ALA A 84 13.24 -17.49 -7.10
C ALA A 84 14.11 -17.59 -8.38
N ASP A 85 14.50 -18.81 -8.75
CA ASP A 85 15.23 -19.16 -9.98
C ASP A 85 14.31 -19.23 -11.22
N PHE A 86 13.03 -18.94 -11.05
CA PHE A 86 12.07 -18.80 -12.13
C PHE A 86 12.49 -17.74 -13.16
N THR A 87 12.53 -18.16 -14.42
CA THR A 87 12.64 -17.27 -15.58
C THR A 87 11.33 -17.32 -16.36
N PRO A 88 10.66 -16.18 -16.61
CA PRO A 88 9.40 -16.15 -17.35
C PRO A 88 9.52 -16.82 -18.73
N PRO A 89 8.65 -17.79 -19.06
CA PRO A 89 8.54 -18.32 -20.41
C PRO A 89 8.10 -17.24 -21.42
N ALA A 90 8.26 -17.52 -22.71
CA ALA A 90 7.79 -16.62 -23.76
C ALA A 90 6.31 -16.26 -23.59
N GLY A 91 5.98 -14.96 -23.67
CA GLY A 91 4.62 -14.43 -23.47
C GLY A 91 4.28 -14.08 -22.02
N LEU A 92 5.17 -14.35 -21.05
CA LEU A 92 5.01 -13.94 -19.66
C LEU A 92 6.12 -12.97 -19.25
N SER A 93 5.78 -12.05 -18.36
CA SER A 93 6.69 -11.03 -17.84
C SER A 93 6.58 -10.91 -16.32
N LEU A 94 7.66 -10.49 -15.68
CA LEU A 94 7.64 -10.09 -14.27
C LEU A 94 7.66 -8.57 -14.21
N LEU A 95 6.64 -7.98 -13.59
CA LEU A 95 6.54 -6.54 -13.38
C LEU A 95 6.59 -6.22 -11.88
N ASP A 96 7.26 -5.12 -11.54
CA ASP A 96 7.11 -4.57 -10.21
C ASP A 96 5.70 -4.01 -10.02
N LEU A 97 5.22 -4.03 -8.78
CA LEU A 97 3.84 -3.64 -8.47
C LEU A 97 3.55 -2.18 -8.84
N ARG A 98 4.53 -1.26 -8.73
CA ARG A 98 4.31 0.16 -9.07
C ARG A 98 4.09 0.34 -10.58
N SER A 99 4.77 -0.44 -11.40
CA SER A 99 4.62 -0.41 -12.86
C SER A 99 3.24 -0.84 -13.35
N LEU A 100 2.37 -1.43 -12.51
CA LEU A 100 0.98 -1.70 -12.86
C LEU A 100 0.09 -0.45 -12.80
N TYR A 101 0.51 0.59 -12.07
CA TYR A 101 -0.32 1.76 -11.88
C TYR A 101 -0.63 2.45 -13.22
N GLY A 102 -1.91 2.77 -13.44
CA GLY A 102 -2.41 3.38 -14.68
C GLY A 102 -2.49 2.42 -15.87
N ARG A 103 -2.00 1.17 -15.75
CA ARG A 103 -2.10 0.13 -16.76
C ARG A 103 -3.18 -0.92 -16.47
N VAL A 104 -3.63 -0.97 -15.22
CA VAL A 104 -4.76 -1.81 -14.77
C VAL A 104 -5.79 -0.96 -14.02
N PRO A 105 -7.05 -1.40 -13.94
CA PRO A 105 -8.06 -0.80 -13.08
C PRO A 105 -7.62 -0.68 -11.61
N ASP A 106 -8.09 0.35 -10.89
CA ASP A 106 -7.66 0.67 -9.52
C ASP A 106 -7.95 -0.45 -8.51
N ASP A 107 -9.06 -1.17 -8.70
CA ASP A 107 -9.45 -2.33 -7.88
C ASP A 107 -8.49 -3.51 -8.09
N VAL A 108 -8.11 -3.78 -9.34
CA VAL A 108 -7.09 -4.77 -9.69
C VAL A 108 -5.73 -4.39 -9.09
N PHE A 109 -5.34 -3.11 -9.16
CA PHE A 109 -4.10 -2.63 -8.54
C PHE A 109 -4.12 -2.83 -7.01
N ALA A 110 -5.23 -2.46 -6.35
CA ALA A 110 -5.41 -2.67 -4.91
C ALA A 110 -5.32 -4.16 -4.53
N LEU A 111 -5.88 -5.03 -5.37
CA LEU A 111 -5.87 -6.48 -5.19
C LEU A 111 -4.46 -7.07 -5.33
N ALA A 112 -3.71 -6.65 -6.36
CA ALA A 112 -2.31 -7.01 -6.54
C ALA A 112 -1.46 -6.56 -5.33
N GLY A 113 -1.72 -5.35 -4.80
CA GLY A 113 -1.07 -4.85 -3.59
C GLY A 113 -1.37 -5.68 -2.34
N ARG A 114 -2.63 -6.06 -2.14
CA ARG A 114 -3.03 -6.97 -1.05
C ARG A 114 -2.35 -8.33 -1.18
N ALA A 115 -2.32 -8.90 -2.38
CA ALA A 115 -1.68 -10.19 -2.64
C ALA A 115 -0.17 -10.14 -2.34
N ALA A 116 0.51 -9.06 -2.75
CA ALA A 116 1.93 -8.83 -2.48
C ALA A 116 2.23 -8.76 -0.96
N GLN A 117 1.39 -8.05 -0.19
CA GLN A 117 1.51 -7.97 1.27
C GLN A 117 1.34 -9.34 1.93
N ILE A 118 0.34 -10.12 1.50
CA ILE A 118 0.02 -11.43 2.07
C ILE A 118 1.11 -12.46 1.77
N VAL A 119 1.59 -12.52 0.52
CA VAL A 119 2.64 -13.48 0.15
C VAL A 119 3.96 -13.15 0.85
N ALA A 120 4.30 -11.86 0.96
CA ALA A 120 5.47 -11.41 1.69
C ALA A 120 5.37 -11.73 3.20
N TRP A 121 4.22 -11.46 3.82
CA TRP A 121 3.97 -11.82 5.21
C TRP A 121 4.13 -13.33 5.42
N ASP A 122 3.52 -14.15 4.56
CA ASP A 122 3.61 -15.60 4.73
C ASP A 122 5.08 -16.06 4.68
N ARG A 123 5.81 -15.66 3.64
CA ARG A 123 7.25 -15.95 3.49
C ARG A 123 8.06 -15.56 4.73
N ASP A 124 7.85 -14.36 5.25
CA ASP A 124 8.66 -13.79 6.33
C ASP A 124 8.30 -14.36 7.73
N HIS A 125 7.20 -15.09 7.87
CA HIS A 125 6.73 -15.66 9.15
C HIS A 125 6.80 -17.21 9.18
N GLN A 126 7.80 -17.75 8.45
CA GLN A 126 8.31 -19.14 8.49
C GLN A 126 8.52 -19.71 9.88
N HIS A 127 9.22 -18.91 10.66
CA HIS A 127 9.80 -19.30 11.92
C HIS A 127 9.40 -18.27 12.95
N CYS A 128 9.25 -18.73 14.19
CA CYS A 128 8.80 -17.91 15.29
C CYS A 128 9.88 -16.89 15.65
N GLY A 129 9.57 -15.59 15.52
CA GLY A 129 10.50 -14.52 15.94
C GLY A 129 10.85 -14.53 17.44
N ARG A 130 10.13 -15.29 18.27
CA ARG A 130 10.42 -15.44 19.71
C ARG A 130 11.35 -16.61 20.04
N CYS A 131 11.20 -17.76 19.37
CA CYS A 131 11.89 -19.00 19.76
C CYS A 131 12.51 -19.80 18.60
N GLY A 132 12.39 -19.34 17.35
CA GLY A 132 12.97 -20.00 16.17
C GLY A 132 12.18 -21.19 15.62
N SER A 133 11.24 -21.78 16.36
CA SER A 133 10.44 -22.93 15.89
C SER A 133 9.60 -22.60 14.65
N ARG A 134 9.38 -23.59 13.77
CA ARG A 134 8.51 -23.45 12.59
C ARG A 134 7.09 -23.07 13.01
N MET A 135 6.48 -22.14 12.27
CA MET A 135 5.12 -21.65 12.50
C MET A 135 4.09 -22.44 11.67
N GLU A 136 2.90 -22.65 12.22
CA GLU A 136 1.80 -23.35 11.57
C GLU A 136 0.65 -22.39 11.20
N PRO A 137 -0.05 -22.59 10.08
CA PRO A 137 -1.24 -21.79 9.75
C PRO A 137 -2.36 -22.02 10.76
N VAL A 138 -3.12 -20.96 11.07
CA VAL A 138 -4.31 -21.05 11.93
C VAL A 138 -5.55 -21.32 11.05
N PRO A 139 -6.30 -22.42 11.27
CA PRO A 139 -7.52 -22.68 10.51
C PRO A 139 -8.55 -21.55 10.69
N GLY A 140 -9.13 -21.07 9.59
CA GLY A 140 -10.16 -20.02 9.61
C GLY A 140 -9.65 -18.59 9.82
N GLU A 141 -8.36 -18.41 10.14
CA GLU A 141 -7.77 -17.08 10.35
C GLU A 141 -6.55 -16.87 9.45
N ARG A 142 -6.36 -15.64 8.95
CA ARG A 142 -5.11 -15.29 8.27
C ARG A 142 -4.03 -15.01 9.32
N ALA A 143 -3.55 -16.08 9.95
CA ALA A 143 -2.57 -16.01 11.02
C ALA A 143 -1.67 -17.25 11.00
N ARG A 144 -0.53 -17.12 11.66
CA ARG A 144 0.40 -18.22 11.94
C ARG A 144 0.64 -18.33 13.44
N ARG A 145 0.64 -19.55 13.99
CA ARG A 145 0.86 -19.82 15.40
C ARG A 145 2.10 -20.69 15.60
N CYS A 146 2.89 -20.37 16.62
CA CYS A 146 3.99 -21.20 17.07
C CYS A 146 3.47 -22.33 17.97
N PRO A 147 3.64 -23.61 17.61
CA PRO A 147 3.21 -24.72 18.47
C PRO A 147 4.05 -24.83 19.76
N ALA A 148 5.30 -24.32 19.75
CA ALA A 148 6.21 -24.45 20.89
C ALA A 148 5.98 -23.40 22.00
N CYS A 149 5.71 -22.14 21.64
CA CYS A 149 5.58 -21.05 22.62
C CYS A 149 4.26 -20.28 22.54
N GLY A 150 3.37 -20.66 21.62
CA GLY A 150 2.04 -20.07 21.47
C GLY A 150 1.97 -18.69 20.83
N LEU A 151 3.10 -18.08 20.40
CA LEU A 151 3.08 -16.79 19.69
C LEU A 151 2.21 -16.87 18.43
N ILE A 152 1.31 -15.91 18.24
CA ILE A 152 0.50 -15.74 17.03
C ILE A 152 1.03 -14.52 16.27
N SER A 153 1.15 -14.65 14.95
CA SER A 153 1.47 -13.54 14.03
C SER A 153 0.34 -13.39 13.01
N TYR A 154 -0.04 -12.14 12.77
CA TYR A 154 -1.00 -11.71 11.74
C TYR A 154 -0.25 -10.92 10.65
N PRO A 155 -0.83 -10.74 9.44
CA PRO A 155 -0.33 -9.82 8.44
C PRO A 155 0.00 -8.47 9.05
N ARG A 156 1.26 -8.04 8.88
CA ARG A 156 1.74 -6.78 9.43
C ARG A 156 1.18 -5.64 8.62
N LEU A 157 0.74 -4.59 9.30
CA LEU A 157 0.44 -3.28 8.72
C LEU A 157 1.17 -2.24 9.55
N THR A 158 2.03 -1.45 8.93
CA THR A 158 2.78 -0.37 9.58
C THR A 158 2.04 0.95 9.34
N PRO A 159 1.45 1.56 10.36
CA PRO A 159 0.80 2.86 10.24
C PRO A 159 1.82 3.96 9.98
N ALA A 160 1.51 4.82 9.02
CA ALA A 160 2.26 6.04 8.75
C ALA A 160 1.27 7.19 8.55
N ILE A 161 1.54 8.34 9.15
CA ILE A 161 0.78 9.56 8.90
C ILE A 161 1.28 10.23 7.63
N ILE A 162 0.43 11.04 7.02
CA ILE A 162 0.80 11.95 5.94
C ILE A 162 -0.07 13.19 6.04
N VAL A 163 0.52 14.38 6.03
CA VAL A 163 -0.19 15.59 6.44
C VAL A 163 0.03 16.75 5.47
N LEU A 164 -1.08 17.33 5.02
CA LEU A 164 -1.08 18.60 4.28
C LEU A 164 -1.18 19.75 5.28
N ILE A 165 -0.15 20.60 5.31
CA ILE A 165 -0.06 21.74 6.23
C ILE A 165 -0.44 23.01 5.48
N GLU A 166 -1.46 23.72 5.96
CA GLU A 166 -1.97 24.94 5.34
C GLU A 166 -1.53 26.19 6.10
N ARG A 167 -1.17 27.23 5.36
CA ARG A 167 -0.87 28.57 5.88
C ARG A 167 -1.55 29.62 5.01
N GLY A 168 -2.79 29.96 5.37
CA GLY A 168 -3.62 30.86 4.56
C GLY A 168 -3.94 30.26 3.19
N GLU A 169 -3.40 30.85 2.13
CA GLU A 169 -3.55 30.38 0.75
C GLU A 169 -2.40 29.48 0.28
N GLU A 170 -1.45 29.18 1.16
CA GLU A 170 -0.29 28.35 0.87
C GLU A 170 -0.40 26.96 1.52
N ILE A 171 0.31 25.98 0.93
CA ILE A 171 0.61 24.70 1.57
C ILE A 171 2.12 24.50 1.68
N LEU A 172 2.54 23.74 2.70
CA LEU A 172 3.91 23.28 2.78
C LEU A 172 4.10 22.07 1.86
N LEU A 173 5.11 22.15 0.99
CA LEU A 173 5.60 20.99 0.25
C LEU A 173 7.08 20.79 0.58
N ALA A 174 7.49 19.53 0.63
CA ALA A 174 8.84 19.11 0.97
C ALA A 174 9.36 18.04 -0.01
N ARG A 175 10.68 17.97 -0.18
CA ARG A 175 11.36 17.01 -1.04
C ARG A 175 12.47 16.31 -0.28
N GLY A 176 12.35 15.00 -0.13
CA GLY A 176 13.43 14.15 0.37
C GLY A 176 14.60 13.99 -0.61
N HIS A 177 15.79 13.68 -0.08
CA HIS A 177 17.02 13.47 -0.87
C HIS A 177 16.93 12.33 -1.91
N GLN A 178 16.09 11.34 -1.65
CA GLN A 178 15.83 10.18 -2.50
C GLN A 178 14.99 10.50 -3.75
N PHE A 179 14.31 11.64 -3.77
CA PHE A 179 13.46 12.03 -4.90
C PHE A 179 14.24 12.81 -5.95
N ALA A 180 13.88 12.61 -7.22
CA ALA A 180 14.42 13.40 -8.32
C ALA A 180 14.16 14.91 -8.08
N PRO A 181 15.10 15.79 -8.47
CA PRO A 181 14.92 17.23 -8.34
C PRO A 181 13.57 17.70 -8.91
N GLY A 182 12.90 18.58 -8.19
CA GLY A 182 11.61 19.15 -8.58
C GLY A 182 10.37 18.34 -8.20
N ARG A 183 10.50 17.09 -7.72
CA ARG A 183 9.37 16.29 -7.21
C ARG A 183 9.19 16.51 -5.72
N PHE A 184 8.11 17.20 -5.36
CA PHE A 184 7.76 17.45 -3.97
C PHE A 184 6.62 16.54 -3.53
N GLY A 185 6.58 16.28 -2.23
CA GLY A 185 5.48 15.65 -1.52
C GLY A 185 5.06 16.51 -0.34
N ILE A 186 4.38 15.87 0.59
CA ILE A 186 3.98 16.43 1.88
C ILE A 186 4.59 15.58 2.99
N VAL A 187 4.70 16.16 4.18
CA VAL A 187 5.32 15.53 5.36
C VAL A 187 4.63 14.21 5.68
N ALA A 188 5.41 13.16 5.93
CA ALA A 188 4.91 11.82 6.19
C ALA A 188 5.93 10.98 6.95
N GLY A 189 5.49 10.31 8.01
CA GLY A 189 6.35 9.42 8.77
C GLY A 189 5.60 8.36 9.56
N PHE A 190 6.36 7.45 10.16
CA PHE A 190 5.80 6.30 10.85
C PHE A 190 5.26 6.69 12.23
N VAL A 191 4.19 6.03 12.64
CA VAL A 191 3.65 6.21 14.00
C VAL A 191 4.50 5.37 14.96
N GLU A 192 4.99 5.99 16.04
CA GLU A 192 5.78 5.29 17.05
C GLU A 192 4.92 4.61 18.13
N PRO A 193 5.45 3.56 18.80
CA PRO A 193 4.78 2.94 19.93
C PRO A 193 4.49 3.93 21.05
N GLY A 194 3.21 4.11 21.37
CA GLY A 194 2.76 5.00 22.44
C GLY A 194 2.19 6.33 21.96
N GLU A 195 2.27 6.61 20.66
CA GLU A 195 1.69 7.82 20.07
C GLU A 195 0.24 7.61 19.61
N THR A 196 -0.56 8.65 19.75
CA THR A 196 -1.74 8.89 18.91
C THR A 196 -1.32 9.30 17.50
N LEU A 197 -2.24 9.23 16.55
CA LEU A 197 -1.94 9.65 15.18
C LEU A 197 -1.66 11.16 15.10
N GLU A 198 -2.36 11.94 15.92
CA GLU A 198 -2.20 13.38 16.02
C GLU A 198 -0.85 13.76 16.64
N GLU A 199 -0.38 13.01 17.64
CA GLU A 199 0.97 13.18 18.20
C GLU A 199 2.05 12.87 17.15
N ALA A 200 1.90 11.78 16.39
CA ALA A 200 2.82 11.47 15.29
C ALA A 200 2.82 12.57 14.22
N VAL A 201 1.66 13.12 13.85
CA VAL A 201 1.58 14.29 12.94
C VAL A 201 2.37 15.46 13.49
N ALA A 202 2.18 15.82 14.76
CA ALA A 202 2.88 16.95 15.37
C ALA A 202 4.40 16.71 15.46
N ARG A 203 4.82 15.49 15.81
CA ARG A 203 6.24 15.10 15.89
C ARG A 203 6.92 15.18 14.53
N GLU A 204 6.38 14.51 13.51
CA GLU A 204 7.00 14.46 12.18
C GLU A 204 7.15 15.87 11.57
N ILE A 205 6.16 16.75 11.76
CA ILE A 205 6.25 18.14 11.32
C ILE A 205 7.36 18.89 12.07
N HIS A 206 7.49 18.68 13.37
CA HIS A 206 8.54 19.33 14.16
C HIS A 206 9.93 18.81 13.78
N GLU A 207 10.10 17.49 13.59
CA GLU A 207 11.37 16.85 13.24
C GLU A 207 11.86 17.23 11.83
N GLU A 208 10.98 17.13 10.83
CA GLU A 208 11.37 17.32 9.43
C GLU A 208 11.53 18.81 9.06
N VAL A 209 10.65 19.67 9.56
CA VAL A 209 10.52 21.06 9.08
C VAL A 209 10.49 22.13 10.18
N ASN A 210 10.59 21.76 11.46
CA ASN A 210 10.67 22.68 12.60
C ASN A 210 9.47 23.65 12.69
N LEU A 211 8.27 23.14 12.44
CA LEU A 211 7.03 23.91 12.52
C LEU A 211 6.10 23.38 13.63
N GLU A 212 5.24 24.26 14.12
CA GLU A 212 4.11 23.92 14.99
C GLU A 212 2.79 24.02 14.22
N VAL A 213 1.86 23.11 14.50
CA VAL A 213 0.53 23.08 13.88
C VAL A 213 -0.60 23.00 14.90
N ARG A 214 -1.80 23.34 14.44
CA ARG A 214 -3.07 23.21 15.16
C ARG A 214 -4.13 22.62 14.24
N GLU A 215 -5.29 22.27 14.80
CA GLU A 215 -6.45 21.80 14.03
C GLU A 215 -6.12 20.60 13.12
N ILE A 216 -5.42 19.60 13.69
CA ILE A 216 -5.14 18.34 13.01
C ILE A 216 -6.47 17.62 12.76
N THR A 217 -6.80 17.36 11.51
CA THR A 217 -8.07 16.76 11.09
C THR A 217 -7.83 15.60 10.14
N TYR A 218 -8.49 14.47 10.41
CA TYR A 218 -8.42 13.29 9.54
C TYR A 218 -9.05 13.58 8.17
N PHE A 219 -8.37 13.17 7.10
CA PHE A 219 -8.83 13.29 5.73
C PHE A 219 -9.27 11.93 5.14
N GLY A 220 -8.44 10.90 5.30
CA GLY A 220 -8.65 9.62 4.64
C GLY A 220 -7.51 8.65 4.92
N SER A 221 -7.58 7.44 4.36
CA SER A 221 -6.49 6.48 4.41
C SER A 221 -6.32 5.74 3.09
N GLN A 222 -5.12 5.20 2.89
CA GLN A 222 -4.76 4.44 1.70
C GLN A 222 -3.83 3.27 2.08
N PRO A 223 -4.15 2.02 1.68
CA PRO A 223 -3.20 0.92 1.75
C PRO A 223 -1.94 1.23 0.91
N TRP A 224 -0.77 0.97 1.48
CA TRP A 224 0.51 1.24 0.83
C TRP A 224 1.38 -0.01 0.81
N PRO A 225 1.25 -0.88 -0.23
CA PRO A 225 1.83 -2.22 -0.28
C PRO A 225 3.35 -2.23 -0.59
N PHE A 226 4.10 -1.29 0.00
CA PHE A 226 5.53 -1.09 -0.23
C PHE A 226 6.31 -0.95 1.09
N PRO A 227 6.51 -2.04 1.85
CA PRO A 227 6.00 -3.39 1.62
C PRO A 227 4.69 -3.69 2.35
N HIS A 228 4.37 -3.02 3.45
CA HIS A 228 3.20 -3.32 4.27
C HIS A 228 2.68 -2.10 5.06
N GLY A 229 2.65 -0.93 4.43
CA GLY A 229 2.17 0.30 5.05
C GLY A 229 0.67 0.51 4.94
N ILE A 230 0.14 1.35 5.84
CA ILE A 230 -1.14 2.04 5.66
C ILE A 230 -0.89 3.53 5.89
N MET A 231 -1.13 4.34 4.85
CA MET A 231 -1.00 5.80 4.94
C MET A 231 -2.30 6.37 5.49
N ILE A 232 -2.18 7.23 6.50
CA ILE A 232 -3.30 7.88 7.18
C ILE A 232 -3.16 9.38 6.97
N GLY A 233 -4.03 9.92 6.12
CA GLY A 233 -3.99 11.30 5.67
C GLY A 233 -4.63 12.27 6.64
N PHE A 234 -3.97 13.39 6.88
CA PHE A 234 -4.42 14.49 7.72
C PHE A 234 -4.29 15.84 7.00
N ARG A 235 -5.07 16.81 7.47
CA ARG A 235 -4.84 18.24 7.24
C ARG A 235 -4.50 18.90 8.56
N ALA A 236 -3.66 19.92 8.53
CA ALA A 236 -3.31 20.70 9.70
C ALA A 236 -3.11 22.18 9.33
N GLN A 237 -3.34 23.07 10.28
CA GLN A 237 -3.13 24.51 10.11
C GLN A 237 -1.82 24.91 10.75
N TYR A 238 -1.00 25.69 10.04
CA TYR A 238 0.20 26.32 10.58
C TYR A 238 -0.13 27.15 11.82
N ALA A 239 0.68 27.01 12.86
CA ALA A 239 0.58 27.77 14.09
C ALA A 239 1.80 28.69 14.31
N ALA A 240 3.02 28.14 14.25
CA ALA A 240 4.26 28.88 14.51
C ALA A 240 5.49 28.17 13.92
N GLY A 241 6.65 28.82 14.02
CA GLY A 241 7.95 28.28 13.60
C GLY A 241 8.47 28.82 12.27
N GLU A 242 9.72 28.51 11.97
CA GLU A 242 10.37 28.81 10.69
C GLU A 242 10.90 27.50 10.11
N ILE A 243 10.74 27.33 8.79
CA ILE A 243 11.19 26.11 8.11
C ILE A 243 12.68 25.92 8.36
N SER A 244 13.02 24.80 8.98
CA SER A 244 14.40 24.35 9.19
C SER A 244 14.46 22.85 8.98
N LEU A 245 15.33 22.39 8.08
CA LEU A 245 15.48 20.97 7.76
C LEU A 245 16.56 20.40 8.66
N ALA A 246 16.14 19.79 9.78
CA ALA A 246 17.05 19.48 10.89
C ALA A 246 17.52 18.02 10.92
N ASP A 247 16.72 17.09 10.42
CA ASP A 247 16.95 15.63 10.50
C ASP A 247 17.83 15.07 9.38
N GLY A 248 18.03 15.83 8.29
CA GLY A 248 18.77 15.40 7.11
C GLY A 248 17.99 14.50 6.14
N GLU A 249 16.69 14.32 6.34
CA GLU A 249 15.84 13.55 5.42
C GLU A 249 15.38 14.40 4.23
N LEU A 250 15.09 15.67 4.49
CA LEU A 250 14.62 16.62 3.49
C LEU A 250 15.76 17.44 2.87
N ALA A 251 15.72 17.54 1.55
CA ALA A 251 16.63 18.38 0.77
C ALA A 251 16.11 19.81 0.56
N GLU A 252 14.79 19.99 0.60
CA GLU A 252 14.12 21.25 0.27
C GLU A 252 12.70 21.27 0.82
N ALA A 253 12.25 22.40 1.36
CA ALA A 253 10.85 22.62 1.71
C ALA A 253 10.47 24.09 1.50
N GLY A 254 9.20 24.34 1.18
CA GLY A 254 8.72 25.68 0.89
C GLY A 254 7.20 25.79 0.97
N TRP A 255 6.74 27.03 1.04
CA TRP A 255 5.33 27.38 0.97
C TRP A 255 4.94 27.67 -0.48
N TYR A 256 3.84 27.06 -0.93
CA TYR A 256 3.38 27.15 -2.31
C TYR A 256 1.89 27.46 -2.36
N THR A 257 1.53 28.42 -3.22
CA THR A 257 0.14 28.71 -3.57
C THR A 257 -0.35 27.75 -4.65
N SER A 258 -1.66 27.68 -4.85
CA SER A 258 -2.27 26.83 -5.89
C SER A 258 -1.86 27.23 -7.31
N GLU A 259 -1.40 28.48 -7.49
CA GLU A 259 -0.95 29.03 -8.78
C GLU A 259 0.54 28.76 -9.08
N ASN A 260 1.31 28.35 -8.07
CA ASN A 260 2.77 28.17 -8.17
C ASN A 260 3.22 26.82 -7.59
N LEU A 261 2.48 25.74 -7.87
CA LEU A 261 2.84 24.41 -7.40
C LEU A 261 4.04 23.85 -8.20
N PRO A 262 5.02 23.21 -7.53
CA PRO A 262 6.06 22.43 -8.20
C PRO A 262 5.46 21.12 -8.75
N THR A 263 6.30 20.19 -9.22
CA THR A 263 5.81 18.85 -9.57
C THR A 263 5.33 18.13 -8.31
N VAL A 264 4.04 17.82 -8.25
CA VAL A 264 3.39 17.13 -7.13
C VAL A 264 3.32 15.61 -7.37
N PRO A 265 2.95 14.80 -6.36
CA PRO A 265 2.84 13.36 -6.50
C PRO A 265 1.79 12.93 -7.53
N LEU A 266 1.89 11.69 -8.02
CA LEU A 266 0.94 11.10 -8.98
C LEU A 266 -0.46 10.94 -8.36
N LYS A 267 -1.50 11.00 -9.21
CA LYS A 267 -2.92 10.92 -8.84
C LYS A 267 -3.34 9.72 -8.01
N LEU A 268 -2.60 8.61 -8.06
CA LEU A 268 -2.86 7.45 -7.19
C LEU A 268 -2.77 7.79 -5.72
N SER A 269 -1.79 8.62 -5.36
CA SER A 269 -1.34 8.74 -3.98
C SER A 269 -2.31 9.56 -3.14
N ILE A 270 -2.45 9.19 -1.87
CA ILE A 270 -3.19 10.00 -0.89
C ILE A 270 -2.59 11.40 -0.75
N ALA A 271 -1.28 11.54 -0.95
CA ALA A 271 -0.60 12.84 -1.03
C ALA A 271 -1.22 13.72 -2.11
N ARG A 272 -1.34 13.19 -3.34
CA ARG A 272 -1.98 13.93 -4.44
C ARG A 272 -3.45 14.19 -4.18
N ARG A 273 -4.20 13.25 -3.60
CA ARG A 273 -5.61 13.44 -3.22
C ARG A 273 -5.80 14.57 -2.21
N LEU A 274 -4.90 14.70 -1.22
CA LEU A 274 -4.90 15.81 -0.25
C LEU A 274 -4.67 17.15 -0.96
N ILE A 275 -3.65 17.22 -1.82
CA ILE A 275 -3.30 18.44 -2.57
C ILE A 275 -4.43 18.83 -3.55
N ASP A 276 -5.00 17.87 -4.28
CA ASP A 276 -6.10 18.11 -5.23
C ASP A 276 -7.36 18.61 -4.50
N ALA A 277 -7.68 18.04 -3.33
CA ALA A 277 -8.81 18.49 -2.52
C ALA A 277 -8.62 19.95 -2.07
N TRP A 278 -7.45 20.29 -1.56
CA TRP A 278 -7.09 21.65 -1.15
C TRP A 278 -7.16 22.66 -2.30
N ALA A 279 -6.68 22.29 -3.50
CA ALA A 279 -6.73 23.14 -4.69
C ALA A 279 -8.17 23.31 -5.21
N THR A 280 -8.96 22.24 -5.21
CA THR A 280 -10.36 22.25 -5.65
C THR A 280 -11.22 23.19 -4.80
N GLU A 281 -11.01 23.21 -3.48
CA GLU A 281 -11.67 24.15 -2.55
C GLU A 281 -11.40 25.62 -2.89
N ARG A 282 -10.31 25.90 -3.62
CA ARG A 282 -9.91 27.23 -4.09
C ARG A 282 -10.24 27.46 -5.57
N GLY A 283 -11.00 26.55 -6.19
CA GLY A 283 -11.40 26.65 -7.59
C GLY A 283 -10.28 26.37 -8.60
N VAL A 284 -9.18 25.75 -8.16
CA VAL A 284 -8.03 25.41 -9.01
C VAL A 284 -8.02 23.91 -9.31
N VAL A 285 -7.79 23.56 -10.58
CA VAL A 285 -7.56 22.19 -11.03
C VAL A 285 -6.08 22.03 -11.35
N ILE A 286 -5.42 21.08 -10.69
CA ILE A 286 -3.99 20.82 -10.92
C ILE A 286 -3.84 19.95 -12.16
N ASP A 287 -3.40 20.58 -13.26
CA ASP A 287 -3.11 19.92 -14.53
C ASP A 287 -1.67 19.36 -14.55
N GLN A 288 -1.43 18.40 -13.67
CA GLN A 288 -0.20 17.60 -13.63
C GLN A 288 -0.57 16.11 -13.70
N PRO A 289 0.30 15.25 -14.26
CA PRO A 289 0.08 13.80 -14.32
C PRO A 289 -0.17 13.17 -12.94
#